data_AF-A0A157SIZ7-F1
#
_entry.id   AF-A0A157SIZ7-F1
#
_cell.length_a   1.000
_cell.length_b   1.000
_cell.length_c   1.000
_cell.angle_alpha   90.00
_cell.angle_beta   90.00
_cell.angle_gamma   90.00
#
_symmetry.space_group_name_H-M   'P 1'
#
loop_
_entity.id
_entity.type
_entity.pdbx_description
1 polymer ?
#
loop_
_entity_poly.entity_id
_entity_poly.type
_entity_poly.pdbx_seq_one_letter_code
_entity_poly.pdbx_strand_id
1 'polypeptide(L)'
;MQQNPFRRGPARRILRLVLVVALFAVAGLAATSDDLNRWMGDRGGARAEVQPITVYPYNFTGQGVEYAIGAALLAYLPPGAADGQTVLKQGYTPPSDEAPLPVRWRYVDRSKGGQATDYPYAATLKLPRRPSDDAVLTLRFYPDGQVAARYTTQPEVAPGGSVPQSLTGSGWERNR
;
A
#
# COMPACT_ATOMS: atom_id res chain seq x y z
N MET A 1 7.34 -10.22 75.67
CA MET A 1 8.22 -9.05 75.44
C MET A 1 9.33 -9.49 74.49
N GLN A 2 9.54 -8.72 73.41
CA GLN A 2 10.82 -8.54 72.65
C GLN A 2 11.52 -9.79 72.07
N GLN A 3 12.18 -9.83 70.91
CA GLN A 3 12.47 -8.94 69.77
C GLN A 3 13.06 -9.87 68.66
N ASN A 4 12.79 -9.54 67.40
CA ASN A 4 13.48 -10.01 66.16
C ASN A 4 14.99 -9.62 66.16
N PRO A 5 15.84 -9.86 65.11
CA PRO A 5 15.82 -10.75 63.92
C PRO A 5 17.21 -11.41 63.61
N PHE A 6 17.33 -12.24 62.55
CA PHE A 6 18.30 -12.11 61.42
C PHE A 6 18.54 -13.42 60.62
N ARG A 7 18.06 -13.39 59.36
CA ARG A 7 18.74 -13.77 58.09
C ARG A 7 19.57 -15.07 57.99
N ARG A 8 19.18 -15.98 57.06
CA ARG A 8 19.82 -16.23 55.73
C ARG A 8 19.35 -17.54 55.06
N GLY A 9 18.87 -17.42 53.81
CA GLY A 9 18.82 -18.46 52.76
C GLY A 9 17.72 -19.52 52.88
N PRO A 10 17.22 -20.12 51.77
CA PRO A 10 18.00 -20.48 50.60
C PRO A 10 17.38 -20.14 49.23
N ALA A 11 18.26 -20.22 48.23
CA ALA A 11 18.01 -20.12 46.80
C ALA A 11 16.82 -20.96 46.30
N ARG A 12 15.90 -20.31 45.57
CA ARG A 12 15.07 -20.98 44.56
C ARG A 12 15.01 -20.12 43.31
N ARG A 13 15.90 -20.51 42.39
CA ARG A 13 15.91 -20.37 40.94
C ARG A 13 14.67 -19.68 40.36
N ILE A 14 14.88 -18.45 39.91
CA ILE A 14 14.02 -17.71 38.99
C ILE A 14 14.05 -18.43 37.64
N LEU A 15 12.93 -19.04 37.26
CA LEU A 15 12.71 -19.59 35.93
C LEU A 15 11.39 -19.04 35.39
N ARG A 16 11.50 -18.11 34.43
CA ARG A 16 10.87 -18.10 33.10
C ARG A 16 9.43 -18.68 33.07
N LEU A 17 8.38 -18.00 32.62
CA LEU A 17 8.29 -17.26 31.37
C LEU A 17 6.94 -16.52 31.40
N VAL A 18 6.96 -15.21 31.11
CA VAL A 18 5.77 -14.36 30.94
C VAL A 18 5.21 -14.64 29.53
N LEU A 19 4.06 -15.29 29.43
CA LEU A 19 3.31 -15.44 28.17
C LEU A 19 2.21 -14.38 28.12
N VAL A 20 2.60 -13.16 27.72
CA VAL A 20 1.70 -12.04 27.48
C VAL A 20 1.33 -12.02 26.00
N VAL A 21 0.02 -12.17 25.74
CA VAL A 21 -0.77 -11.61 24.63
C VAL A 21 0.03 -11.32 23.33
N ALA A 22 0.04 -12.28 22.41
CA ALA A 22 0.39 -12.03 21.02
C ALA A 22 -0.87 -12.22 20.17
N LEU A 23 -1.52 -11.12 19.76
CA LEU A 23 -2.37 -11.04 18.54
C LEU A 23 -2.94 -9.63 18.24
N PHE A 24 -2.31 -8.53 18.67
CA PHE A 24 -2.66 -7.18 18.20
C PHE A 24 -1.40 -6.30 18.04
N ALA A 25 -0.65 -6.54 16.96
CA ALA A 25 0.41 -5.64 16.51
C ALA A 25 0.40 -5.52 14.98
N VAL A 26 -0.71 -4.99 14.45
CA VAL A 26 -0.73 -4.29 13.14
C VAL A 26 -1.28 -2.88 13.37
N ALA A 27 -0.73 -2.21 14.36
CA ALA A 27 -0.93 -0.79 14.60
C ALA A 27 0.46 -0.15 14.66
N GLY A 28 0.71 0.79 13.75
CA GLY A 28 1.91 1.63 13.82
C GLY A 28 3.03 1.28 12.84
N LEU A 29 2.72 1.05 11.57
CA LEU A 29 3.63 1.52 10.52
C LEU A 29 3.24 2.95 10.18
N ALA A 30 3.52 3.85 11.13
CA ALA A 30 3.96 5.19 10.80
C ALA A 30 5.35 5.05 10.17
N ALA A 31 5.41 4.47 8.96
CA ALA A 31 6.60 4.54 8.14
C ALA A 31 6.73 6.01 7.75
N THR A 32 7.52 6.74 8.52
CA THR A 32 8.04 8.03 8.11
C THR A 32 8.72 7.82 6.75
N SER A 33 8.65 8.82 5.90
CA SER A 33 9.30 8.82 4.58
C SER A 33 10.76 8.37 4.66
N ASP A 34 11.42 8.61 5.80
CA ASP A 34 12.82 8.24 6.05
C ASP A 34 13.05 6.72 6.14
N ASP A 35 12.16 5.96 6.76
CA ASP A 35 12.31 4.50 6.85
C ASP A 35 12.02 3.83 5.50
N LEU A 36 11.13 4.41 4.70
CA LEU A 36 10.83 3.94 3.36
C LEU A 36 11.96 4.28 2.38
N ASN A 37 12.54 5.48 2.49
CA ASN A 37 13.71 5.91 1.72
C ASN A 37 14.96 5.09 2.08
N ARG A 38 15.16 4.77 3.37
CA ARG A 38 16.25 3.91 3.84
C ARG A 38 16.07 2.47 3.35
N TRP A 39 14.84 1.94 3.36
CA TRP A 39 14.51 0.63 2.78
C TRP A 39 14.76 0.56 1.26
N MET A 40 14.53 1.66 0.52
CA MET A 40 14.83 1.73 -0.92
C MET A 40 16.34 1.93 -1.20
N GLY A 41 17.03 2.73 -0.38
CA GLY A 41 18.46 3.04 -0.53
C GLY A 41 19.37 1.85 -0.30
N ASP A 42 19.10 1.03 0.72
CA ASP A 42 19.95 -0.13 1.07
C ASP A 42 19.89 -1.28 0.05
N ARG A 43 18.97 -1.23 -0.93
CA ARG A 43 18.79 -2.25 -1.99
C ARG A 43 19.32 -1.83 -3.37
N GLY A 44 19.78 -0.59 -3.51
CA GLY A 44 20.21 0.03 -4.76
C GLY A 44 21.67 -0.26 -5.14
N GLY A 45 22.07 -1.53 -5.23
CA GLY A 45 23.26 -1.90 -6.01
C GLY A 45 22.98 -1.70 -7.49
N ALA A 46 23.97 -1.23 -8.26
CA ALA A 46 23.89 -0.89 -9.69
C ALA A 46 23.02 -1.88 -10.48
N ARG A 47 21.76 -1.49 -10.74
CA ARG A 47 20.80 -2.22 -11.55
C ARG A 47 20.45 -1.37 -12.77
N ALA A 48 20.18 -2.04 -13.88
CA ALA A 48 19.67 -1.41 -15.10
C ALA A 48 18.53 -0.45 -14.74
N GLU A 49 18.57 0.75 -15.30
CA GLU A 49 17.59 1.80 -15.03
C GLU A 49 16.18 1.29 -15.38
N VAL A 50 15.33 1.14 -14.36
CA VAL A 50 13.96 0.65 -14.55
C VAL A 50 13.13 1.79 -15.11
N GLN A 51 12.50 1.57 -16.26
CA GLN A 51 11.72 2.60 -16.92
C GLN A 51 10.44 2.94 -16.13
N PRO A 52 10.02 4.22 -16.10
CA PRO A 52 8.76 4.62 -15.51
C PRO A 52 7.58 3.98 -16.25
N ILE A 53 6.53 3.67 -15.50
CA ILE A 53 5.33 2.96 -15.94
C ILE A 53 4.16 3.95 -15.97
N THR A 54 3.38 3.93 -17.05
CA THR A 54 2.11 4.65 -17.12
C THR A 54 1.06 3.97 -16.23
N VAL A 55 0.35 4.74 -15.42
CA VAL A 55 -0.66 4.23 -14.49
C VAL A 55 -2.05 4.64 -14.96
N TYR A 56 -2.96 3.67 -15.02
CA TYR A 56 -4.40 3.84 -15.26
C TYR A 56 -5.16 3.53 -13.98
N PRO A 57 -5.48 4.56 -13.19
CA PRO A 57 -6.26 4.42 -11.98
C PRO A 57 -7.78 4.39 -12.25
N TYR A 58 -8.51 3.61 -11.45
CA TYR A 58 -9.97 3.49 -11.50
C TYR A 58 -10.53 3.61 -10.09
N ASN A 59 -11.52 4.47 -9.91
CA ASN A 59 -12.22 4.67 -8.65
C ASN A 59 -13.65 4.16 -8.76
N PHE A 60 -13.92 3.00 -8.18
CA PHE A 60 -15.25 2.39 -8.14
C PHE A 60 -16.08 2.84 -6.94
N THR A 61 -15.60 3.84 -6.19
CA THR A 61 -16.26 4.34 -4.99
C THR A 61 -17.13 5.56 -5.28
N GLY A 62 -18.12 5.80 -4.42
CA GLY A 62 -18.91 7.03 -4.44
C GLY A 62 -18.19 8.25 -3.84
N GLN A 63 -16.93 8.12 -3.45
CA GLN A 63 -16.11 9.18 -2.84
C GLN A 63 -14.89 9.45 -3.71
N GLY A 64 -14.25 10.61 -3.52
CA GLY A 64 -12.95 10.85 -4.15
C GLY A 64 -11.89 9.96 -3.51
N VAL A 65 -10.84 9.61 -4.26
CA VAL A 65 -9.70 8.86 -3.71
C VAL A 65 -8.45 9.70 -3.86
N GLU A 66 -7.79 10.00 -2.74
CA GLU A 66 -6.41 10.50 -2.75
C GLU A 66 -5.48 9.33 -2.44
N TYR A 67 -4.48 9.13 -3.27
CA TYR A 67 -3.61 7.97 -3.19
C TYR A 67 -2.17 8.32 -3.54
N ALA A 68 -1.27 7.53 -2.97
CA ALA A 68 0.14 7.55 -3.28
C ALA A 68 0.63 6.17 -3.71
N ILE A 69 1.44 6.13 -4.77
CA ILE A 69 2.16 4.93 -5.21
C ILE A 69 3.65 5.15 -4.98
N GLY A 70 4.30 4.23 -4.25
CA GLY A 70 5.71 4.42 -3.89
C GLY A 70 5.91 5.54 -2.87
N ALA A 71 7.02 6.27 -3.05
CA ALA A 71 7.47 7.27 -2.10
C ALA A 71 6.93 8.68 -2.34
N ALA A 72 6.47 9.02 -3.55
CA ALA A 72 6.29 10.44 -3.90
C ALA A 72 5.02 10.79 -4.70
N LEU A 73 4.45 9.90 -5.51
CA LEU A 73 3.38 10.34 -6.40
C LEU A 73 2.04 10.34 -5.70
N LEU A 74 1.59 11.52 -5.25
CA LEU A 74 0.23 11.77 -4.80
C LEU A 74 -0.67 12.17 -5.97
N ALA A 75 -1.80 11.50 -6.12
CA ALA A 75 -2.82 11.83 -7.10
C ALA A 75 -4.24 11.75 -6.51
N TYR A 76 -5.18 12.39 -7.19
CA TYR A 76 -6.60 12.40 -6.85
C TYR A 76 -7.43 11.77 -7.97
N LEU A 77 -8.41 10.95 -7.58
CA LEU A 77 -9.45 10.41 -8.46
C LEU A 77 -10.82 10.93 -8.03
N PRO A 78 -11.59 11.55 -8.94
CA PRO A 78 -12.98 11.89 -8.67
C PRO A 78 -13.83 10.67 -8.29
N PRO A 79 -14.94 10.85 -7.53
CA PRO A 79 -15.94 9.81 -7.33
C PRO A 79 -16.36 9.15 -8.64
N GLY A 80 -16.41 7.81 -8.67
CA GLY A 80 -16.86 7.04 -9.83
C GLY A 80 -15.97 7.14 -11.09
N ALA A 81 -14.76 7.70 -10.99
CA ALA A 81 -13.81 7.78 -12.11
C ALA A 81 -13.26 6.40 -12.49
N ALA A 82 -14.08 5.59 -13.14
CA ALA A 82 -13.80 4.20 -13.52
C ALA A 82 -14.02 3.95 -15.03
N ASP A 83 -13.88 4.98 -15.85
CA ASP A 83 -14.02 4.93 -17.31
C ASP A 83 -12.71 4.56 -18.04
N GLY A 84 -11.57 4.58 -17.34
CA GLY A 84 -10.24 4.34 -17.90
C GLY A 84 -9.63 5.54 -18.63
N GLN A 85 -10.25 6.72 -18.55
CA GLN A 85 -9.76 7.95 -19.20
C GLN A 85 -8.71 8.68 -18.34
N THR A 86 -8.73 8.47 -17.02
CA THR A 86 -7.71 9.04 -16.14
C THR A 86 -6.39 8.30 -16.33
N VAL A 87 -5.32 9.06 -16.62
CA VAL A 87 -3.99 8.50 -16.88
C VAL A 87 -2.91 9.33 -16.20
N LEU A 88 -1.94 8.63 -15.59
CA LEU A 88 -0.70 9.22 -15.10
C LEU A 88 0.45 8.69 -15.95
N LYS A 89 0.85 9.47 -16.96
CA LYS A 89 2.03 9.17 -17.77
C LYS A 89 3.26 9.17 -16.87
N GLN A 90 4.06 8.11 -16.94
CA GLN A 90 5.22 7.92 -16.05
C GLN A 90 4.85 8.00 -14.55
N GLY A 91 3.66 7.51 -14.20
CA GLY A 91 3.10 7.60 -12.86
C GLY A 91 3.77 6.69 -11.81
N TYR A 92 4.64 5.78 -12.19
CA TYR A 92 5.37 4.96 -11.21
C TYR A 92 6.68 4.44 -11.75
N THR A 93 7.78 4.68 -11.03
CA THR A 93 9.08 4.04 -11.31
C THR A 93 9.33 2.97 -10.27
N PRO A 94 9.29 1.67 -10.62
CA PRO A 94 9.63 0.60 -9.69
C PRO A 94 11.11 0.67 -9.29
N PRO A 95 11.45 0.38 -8.02
CA PRO A 95 12.84 0.22 -7.61
C PRO A 95 13.57 -0.96 -8.30
N SER A 96 12.82 -1.98 -8.72
CA SER A 96 13.27 -3.13 -9.50
C SER A 96 12.09 -3.74 -10.25
N ASP A 97 12.35 -4.55 -11.27
CA ASP A 97 11.35 -5.27 -12.06
C ASP A 97 10.49 -6.26 -11.25
N GLU A 98 10.98 -6.71 -10.11
CA GLU A 98 10.27 -7.57 -9.14
C GLU A 98 9.83 -6.83 -7.87
N ALA A 99 9.98 -5.50 -7.82
CA ALA A 99 9.62 -4.75 -6.62
C ALA A 99 8.10 -4.83 -6.38
N PRO A 100 7.63 -5.09 -5.16
CA PRO A 100 6.22 -5.02 -4.87
C PRO A 100 5.72 -3.58 -4.99
N LEU A 101 4.42 -3.41 -5.22
CA LEU A 101 3.77 -2.11 -5.39
C LEU A 101 3.19 -1.63 -4.05
N PRO A 102 3.85 -0.69 -3.34
CA PRO A 102 3.25 -0.02 -2.19
C PRO A 102 2.21 1.00 -2.65
N VAL A 103 1.01 0.92 -2.11
CA VAL A 103 -0.10 1.85 -2.34
C VAL A 103 -0.63 2.33 -1.00
N ARG A 104 -0.82 3.63 -0.85
CA ARG A 104 -1.47 4.26 0.30
C ARG A 104 -2.63 5.11 -0.20
N TRP A 105 -3.78 5.08 0.45
CA TRP A 105 -4.93 5.86 -0.02
C TRP A 105 -5.92 6.19 1.09
N ARG A 106 -6.81 7.11 0.75
CA ARG A 106 -7.93 7.55 1.58
C ARG A 106 -9.10 7.92 0.72
N TYR A 107 -10.30 7.75 1.27
CA TYR A 107 -11.50 8.32 0.70
C TYR A 107 -11.65 9.75 1.19
N VAL A 108 -11.88 10.67 0.26
CA VAL A 108 -12.09 12.08 0.54
C VAL A 108 -13.45 12.53 0.03
N ASP A 109 -14.04 13.41 0.80
CA ASP A 109 -15.17 14.22 0.37
C ASP A 109 -14.68 15.66 0.26
N ARG A 110 -14.22 16.06 -0.94
CA ARG A 110 -13.69 17.41 -1.17
C ARG A 110 -14.72 18.51 -0.92
N SER A 111 -16.01 18.18 -0.91
CA SER A 111 -17.07 19.15 -0.55
C SER A 111 -17.02 19.57 0.92
N LYS A 112 -16.39 18.75 1.79
CA LYS A 112 -16.36 18.95 3.24
C LYS A 112 -15.13 19.71 3.76
N GLY A 113 -14.26 20.20 2.88
CA GLY A 113 -13.21 21.17 3.22
C GLY A 113 -12.32 20.74 4.39
N GLY A 114 -11.54 19.68 4.22
CA GLY A 114 -10.55 19.25 5.21
C GLY A 114 -9.36 18.58 4.54
N GLN A 115 -8.14 19.05 4.83
CA GLN A 115 -6.92 18.34 4.46
C GLN A 115 -6.51 17.46 5.64
N ALA A 116 -6.98 16.21 5.65
CA ALA A 116 -6.28 15.19 6.44
C ALA A 116 -4.85 15.06 5.88
N THR A 117 -3.90 14.62 6.69
CA THR A 117 -2.52 14.34 6.22
C THR A 117 -2.24 12.83 6.11
N ASP A 118 -3.09 12.01 6.73
CA ASP A 118 -2.82 10.58 6.87
C ASP A 118 -3.59 9.74 5.86
N TYR A 119 -3.06 8.55 5.57
CA TYR A 119 -3.69 7.51 4.75
C TYR A 119 -4.12 6.35 5.66
N PRO A 120 -5.42 6.18 5.97
CA PRO A 120 -5.87 5.10 6.83
C PRO A 120 -5.77 3.73 6.14
N TYR A 121 -5.63 3.69 4.81
CA TYR A 121 -5.43 2.47 4.05
C TYR A 121 -4.04 2.41 3.43
N ALA A 122 -3.42 1.24 3.51
CA ALA A 122 -2.15 0.94 2.90
C ALA A 122 -2.09 -0.54 2.50
N ALA A 123 -1.45 -0.83 1.38
CA ALA A 123 -1.23 -2.18 0.89
C ALA A 123 0.12 -2.27 0.17
N THR A 124 0.68 -3.47 0.14
CA THR A 124 1.85 -3.80 -0.69
C THR A 124 1.47 -4.98 -1.57
N LEU A 125 1.25 -4.73 -2.86
CA LEU A 125 0.79 -5.74 -3.82
C LEU A 125 1.99 -6.43 -4.47
N LYS A 126 2.04 -7.75 -4.44
CA LYS A 126 3.12 -8.54 -5.05
C LYS A 126 2.80 -8.84 -6.51
N LEU A 127 2.94 -7.84 -7.36
CA LEU A 127 2.70 -7.99 -8.78
C LEU A 127 3.67 -9.00 -9.41
N PRO A 128 3.24 -9.76 -10.43
CA PRO A 128 4.17 -10.54 -11.24
C PRO A 128 5.15 -9.59 -11.93
N ARG A 129 6.30 -10.12 -12.35
CA ARG A 129 7.29 -9.37 -13.13
C ARG A 129 6.62 -8.70 -14.33
N ARG A 130 6.98 -7.42 -14.56
CA ARG A 130 6.49 -6.66 -15.71
C ARG A 130 6.76 -7.45 -17.01
N PRO A 131 5.73 -7.71 -17.84
CA PRO A 131 5.89 -8.60 -18.99
C PRO A 131 6.62 -7.95 -20.18
N SER A 132 6.57 -6.62 -20.32
CA SER A 132 7.23 -5.86 -21.38
C SER A 132 7.35 -4.37 -21.03
N ASP A 133 8.18 -3.63 -21.78
CA ASP A 133 8.36 -2.18 -21.63
C ASP A 133 7.12 -1.36 -22.04
N ASP A 134 6.20 -1.95 -22.80
CA ASP A 134 4.92 -1.34 -23.17
C ASP A 134 3.82 -1.57 -22.12
N ALA A 135 4.09 -2.40 -21.10
CA ALA A 135 3.08 -2.69 -20.08
C ALA A 135 2.75 -1.44 -19.26
N VAL A 136 1.47 -1.22 -19.03
CA VAL A 136 0.89 -0.19 -18.16
C VAL A 136 0.41 -0.81 -16.86
N LEU A 137 0.32 0.00 -15.80
CA LEU A 137 -0.20 -0.42 -14.50
C LEU A 137 -1.67 -0.03 -14.39
N THR A 138 -2.56 -1.01 -14.32
CA THR A 138 -3.96 -0.80 -13.97
C THR A 138 -4.09 -0.84 -12.44
N LEU A 139 -4.69 0.18 -11.82
CA LEU A 139 -4.88 0.28 -10.37
C LEU A 139 -6.36 0.59 -10.05
N ARG A 140 -7.01 -0.22 -9.22
CA ARG A 140 -8.44 -0.12 -8.93
C ARG A 140 -8.68 0.05 -7.43
N PHE A 141 -9.50 1.03 -7.06
CA PHE A 141 -9.92 1.29 -5.68
C PHE A 141 -11.40 0.95 -5.48
N TYR A 142 -11.71 0.26 -4.38
CA TYR A 142 -13.04 -0.25 -4.07
C TYR A 142 -13.62 0.35 -2.78
N PRO A 143 -14.96 0.34 -2.59
CA PRO A 143 -15.59 0.96 -1.40
C PRO A 143 -15.24 0.31 -0.06
N ASP A 144 -14.79 -0.94 -0.08
CA ASP A 144 -14.53 -1.77 1.10
C ASP A 144 -13.09 -1.67 1.62
N GLY A 145 -12.32 -0.67 1.17
CA GLY A 145 -10.90 -0.59 1.51
C GLY A 145 -10.05 -1.61 0.75
N GLN A 146 -10.54 -2.17 -0.36
CA GLN A 146 -9.71 -2.95 -1.26
C GLN A 146 -9.06 -2.11 -2.35
N VAL A 147 -7.86 -2.52 -2.72
CA VAL A 147 -7.14 -2.07 -3.90
C VAL A 147 -6.68 -3.29 -4.68
N ALA A 148 -6.82 -3.23 -6.00
CA ALA A 148 -6.32 -4.26 -6.90
C ALA A 148 -5.44 -3.64 -7.98
N ALA A 149 -4.41 -4.35 -8.40
CA ALA A 149 -3.56 -3.91 -9.48
C ALA A 149 -3.15 -5.07 -10.39
N ARG A 150 -2.83 -4.73 -11.65
CA ARG A 150 -2.20 -5.64 -12.60
C ARG A 150 -1.42 -4.88 -13.66
N TYR A 151 -0.48 -5.57 -14.30
CA TYR A 151 0.08 -5.10 -15.56
C TYR A 151 -0.83 -5.50 -16.74
N THR A 152 -1.06 -4.57 -17.65
CA THR A 152 -1.73 -4.80 -18.94
C THR A 152 -0.93 -4.15 -20.07
N THR A 153 -1.15 -4.53 -21.32
CA THR A 153 -0.59 -3.80 -22.48
C THR A 153 -1.54 -2.73 -23.00
N GLN A 154 -2.83 -2.88 -22.71
CA GLN A 154 -3.87 -1.92 -23.03
C GLN A 154 -4.74 -1.69 -21.78
N PRO A 155 -5.05 -0.43 -21.43
CA PRO A 155 -5.99 -0.14 -20.36
C PRO A 155 -7.41 -0.54 -20.76
N GLU A 156 -8.24 -0.85 -19.78
CA GLU A 156 -9.68 -1.02 -20.02
C GLU A 156 -10.32 0.34 -20.13
N VAL A 157 -10.88 0.66 -21.30
CA VAL A 157 -11.54 1.95 -21.52
C VAL A 157 -13.00 1.70 -21.85
N ALA A 158 -13.90 2.35 -21.12
CA ALA A 158 -15.33 2.35 -21.43
C ALA A 158 -15.64 3.55 -22.35
N PRO A 159 -16.24 3.32 -23.54
CA PRO A 159 -16.68 4.41 -24.43
C PRO A 159 -17.80 5.27 -23.83
N GLY A 160 -18.51 4.74 -22.82
CA GLY A 160 -19.50 5.46 -22.02
C GLY A 160 -19.74 4.74 -20.71
N GLY A 161 -19.75 5.49 -19.59
CA GLY A 161 -19.92 4.95 -18.24
C GLY A 161 -18.64 4.36 -17.67
N SER A 162 -18.77 3.38 -16.76
CA SER A 162 -17.66 2.74 -16.08
C SER A 162 -17.36 1.36 -16.66
N VAL A 163 -16.11 0.94 -16.62
CA VAL A 163 -15.74 -0.46 -16.82
C VAL A 163 -16.36 -1.33 -15.70
N PRO A 164 -16.52 -2.65 -15.89
CA PRO A 164 -17.03 -3.52 -14.84
C PRO A 164 -16.14 -3.51 -13.59
N GLN A 165 -16.75 -3.47 -12.41
CA GLN A 165 -16.06 -3.57 -11.12
C GLN A 165 -15.34 -4.92 -10.94
N SER A 166 -15.90 -5.99 -11.52
CA SER A 166 -15.35 -7.34 -11.43
C SER A 166 -13.95 -7.40 -12.06
N LEU A 167 -13.06 -8.11 -11.38
CA LEU A 167 -11.70 -8.35 -11.86
C LEU A 167 -11.73 -9.48 -12.88
N THR A 168 -11.74 -9.13 -14.17
CA THR A 168 -11.71 -10.10 -15.27
C THR A 168 -10.27 -10.28 -15.78
N GLY A 169 -9.96 -11.50 -16.25
CA GLY A 169 -8.61 -11.87 -16.71
C GLY A 169 -7.64 -12.22 -15.59
N SER A 170 -6.42 -12.62 -15.97
CA SER A 170 -5.35 -13.04 -15.04
C SER A 170 -4.48 -11.89 -14.56
N GLY A 171 -3.62 -12.16 -13.57
CA GLY A 171 -2.55 -11.24 -13.12
C GLY A 171 -3.00 -10.15 -12.14
N TRP A 172 -4.24 -10.22 -11.65
CA TRP A 172 -4.72 -9.36 -10.60
C TRP A 172 -4.13 -9.73 -9.25
N GLU A 173 -3.52 -8.75 -8.60
CA GLU A 173 -3.17 -8.81 -7.19
C GLU A 173 -4.07 -7.86 -6.41
N ARG A 174 -4.50 -8.29 -5.23
CA ARG A 174 -5.36 -7.50 -4.33
C ARG A 174 -4.88 -7.61 -2.90
N ASN A 175 -5.15 -6.59 -2.08
CA ASN A 175 -4.97 -6.73 -0.64
C ASN A 175 -5.97 -7.76 -0.07
N ARG A 176 -5.52 -8.50 0.95
CA ARG A 176 -6.34 -9.46 1.69
C ARG A 176 -6.91 -8.83 2.94
#